data_AF-A0A1R3X336-F1
#
_entry.id   AF-A0A1R3X336-F1
#
_cell.length_a   1.000
_cell.length_b   1.000
_cell.length_c   1.000
_cell.angle_alpha   90.00
_cell.angle_beta   90.00
_cell.angle_gamma   90.00
#
_symmetry.space_group_name_H-M   'P 1'
#
loop_
_entity.id
_entity.type
_entity.pdbx_description
1 polymer ?
#
loop_
_entity_poly.entity_id
_entity_poly.type
_entity_poly.pdbx_seq_one_letter_code
_entity_poly.pdbx_strand_id
1 'polypeptide(L)'
;MSDLARRIQTMHRRDVAVAWAFVIGLWFAIIFVAISTWSLAPSAAARIVLLTGGAVVLVFNTAAILAMLRHYREDRDFMYGLDIKFLDASKHGQKAAKRWAEK
;
A
#
# COMPACT_ATOMS: atom_id res chain seq x y z
N MET A 1 -9.08 -9.41 23.11
CA MET A 1 -8.25 -8.59 22.19
C MET A 1 -7.98 -7.25 22.88
N SER A 2 -6.73 -6.88 23.14
CA SER A 2 -6.40 -5.58 23.73
C SER A 2 -6.75 -4.44 22.76
N ASP A 3 -7.11 -3.26 23.26
CA ASP A 3 -7.45 -2.09 22.43
C ASP A 3 -6.30 -1.71 21.47
N LEU A 4 -5.07 -1.90 21.94
CA LEU A 4 -3.84 -1.78 21.15
C LEU A 4 -3.84 -2.68 19.90
N ALA A 5 -4.12 -3.97 20.06
CA ALA A 5 -4.15 -4.93 18.95
C ALA A 5 -5.22 -4.56 17.90
N ARG A 6 -6.36 -4.00 18.34
CA ARG A 6 -7.41 -3.51 17.43
C ARG A 6 -6.93 -2.33 16.59
N ARG A 7 -6.24 -1.36 17.19
CA ARG A 7 -5.72 -0.17 16.49
C ARG A 7 -4.63 -0.55 15.47
N ILE A 8 -3.74 -1.47 15.82
CA ILE A 8 -2.71 -2.01 14.90
C ILE A 8 -3.35 -2.66 13.67
N GLN A 9 -4.36 -3.51 13.87
CA GLN A 9 -5.05 -4.19 12.78
C GLN A 9 -5.75 -3.22 11.82
N THR A 10 -6.38 -2.15 12.34
CA THR A 10 -7.05 -1.15 11.51
C THR A 10 -6.07 -0.39 10.62
N MET A 11 -4.92 0.04 11.14
CA MET A 11 -3.89 0.74 10.35
C MET A 11 -3.31 -0.18 9.27
N HIS A 12 -2.87 -1.38 9.67
CA HIS A 12 -2.34 -2.37 8.74
C HIS A 12 -3.34 -2.71 7.62
N ARG A 13 -4.63 -2.91 7.93
CA ARG A 13 -5.64 -3.21 6.92
C ARG A 13 -5.81 -2.07 5.92
N ARG A 14 -5.67 -0.82 6.36
CA ARG A 14 -5.81 0.35 5.50
C ARG A 14 -4.61 0.49 4.56
N ASP A 15 -3.40 0.27 5.05
CA ASP A 15 -2.18 0.31 4.24
C ASP A 15 -2.19 -0.79 3.18
N VAL A 16 -2.61 -2.00 3.56
CA VAL A 16 -2.82 -3.12 2.62
C VAL A 16 -3.87 -2.77 1.57
N ALA A 17 -4.98 -2.14 1.96
CA ALA A 17 -6.03 -1.75 1.01
C ALA A 17 -5.53 -0.71 -0.01
N VAL A 18 -4.74 0.27 0.42
CA VAL A 18 -4.12 1.26 -0.47
C VAL A 18 -3.13 0.58 -1.43
N ALA A 19 -2.28 -0.33 -0.94
CA ALA A 19 -1.36 -1.09 -1.79
C ALA A 19 -2.10 -1.86 -2.89
N TRP A 20 -3.19 -2.55 -2.54
CA TRP A 20 -4.02 -3.25 -3.53
C TRP A 20 -4.74 -2.29 -4.49
N ALA A 21 -5.18 -1.13 -4.04
CA ALA A 21 -5.79 -0.12 -4.91
C ALA A 21 -4.79 0.35 -5.99
N PHE A 22 -3.52 0.55 -5.63
CA PHE A 22 -2.47 0.88 -6.61
C PHE A 22 -2.23 -0.24 -7.62
N VAL A 23 -2.18 -1.50 -7.18
CA VAL A 23 -2.05 -2.66 -8.09
C VAL A 23 -3.21 -2.69 -9.07
N ILE A 24 -4.45 -2.62 -8.58
CA ILE A 24 -5.66 -2.64 -9.42
C ILE A 24 -5.67 -1.45 -10.40
N GLY A 25 -5.32 -0.25 -9.93
CA GLY A 25 -5.21 0.93 -10.79
C GLY A 25 -4.18 0.76 -11.91
N LEU A 26 -3.03 0.17 -11.61
CA LEU A 26 -2.01 -0.14 -12.62
C LEU A 26 -2.52 -1.16 -13.65
N TRP A 27 -3.21 -2.22 -13.21
CA TRP A 27 -3.84 -3.19 -14.10
C TRP A 27 -4.80 -2.52 -15.08
N PHE A 28 -5.69 -1.66 -14.59
CA PHE A 28 -6.60 -0.92 -15.46
C PHE A 28 -5.87 0.01 -16.41
N ALA A 29 -4.85 0.73 -15.95
CA ALA A 29 -4.07 1.63 -16.80
C ALA A 29 -3.39 0.90 -17.95
N ILE A 30 -2.71 -0.22 -17.66
CA ILE A 30 -1.99 -1.00 -18.70
C ILE A 30 -2.98 -1.64 -19.69
N ILE A 31 -4.08 -2.23 -19.21
CA ILE A 31 -5.11 -2.82 -20.08
C ILE A 31 -5.73 -1.74 -20.97
N PHE A 32 -6.08 -0.59 -20.38
CA PHE A 32 -6.62 0.55 -21.12
C PHE A 32 -5.66 0.98 -22.23
N VAL A 33 -4.38 1.18 -21.92
CA VAL A 33 -3.36 1.55 -22.91
C VAL A 33 -3.26 0.49 -24.02
N ALA A 34 -3.26 -0.80 -23.67
CA ALA A 34 -3.17 -1.87 -24.66
C ALA A 34 -4.36 -1.85 -25.65
N ILE A 35 -5.57 -1.60 -25.15
CA ILE A 35 -6.78 -1.50 -25.98
C ILE A 35 -6.75 -0.22 -26.82
N SER A 36 -6.50 0.93 -26.19
CA SER A 36 -6.51 2.25 -26.84
C SER A 36 -5.45 2.40 -27.93
N THR A 37 -4.33 1.69 -27.81
CA THR A 37 -3.22 1.76 -28.78
C THR A 37 -3.21 0.59 -29.76
N TRP A 38 -4.17 -0.34 -29.69
CA TRP A 38 -4.18 -1.57 -30.49
C TRP A 38 -4.13 -1.32 -32.01
N SER A 39 -4.89 -0.33 -32.48
CA SER A 39 -4.92 0.09 -33.89
C SER A 39 -3.69 0.89 -34.31
N LEU A 40 -2.96 1.48 -33.35
CA LEU A 40 -1.73 2.22 -33.59
C LEU A 40 -0.52 1.29 -33.76
N ALA A 41 -0.60 0.06 -33.24
CA ALA A 41 0.46 -0.94 -33.41
C ALA A 41 0.44 -1.50 -34.86
N PRO A 42 1.44 -1.14 -35.69
CA PRO A 42 1.36 -1.32 -37.14
C PRO A 42 1.67 -2.75 -37.61
N SER A 43 2.19 -3.60 -36.72
CA SER A 43 2.61 -4.97 -37.05
C SER A 43 2.29 -5.95 -35.91
N ALA A 44 2.26 -7.24 -36.25
CA ALA A 44 2.11 -8.31 -35.26
C ALA A 44 3.23 -8.27 -34.20
N ALA A 45 4.47 -7.99 -34.63
CA ALA A 45 5.60 -7.85 -33.71
C ALA A 45 5.40 -6.71 -32.70
N ALA A 46 4.92 -5.54 -33.14
CA ALA A 46 4.62 -4.42 -32.25
C ALA A 46 3.55 -4.78 -31.21
N ARG A 47 2.51 -5.51 -31.62
CA ARG A 47 1.46 -5.99 -30.71
C ARG A 47 1.98 -6.99 -29.70
N ILE A 48 2.87 -7.90 -30.12
CA ILE A 48 3.53 -8.83 -29.20
C ILE A 48 4.33 -8.06 -28.16
N VAL A 49 5.15 -7.07 -28.57
CA VAL A 49 5.94 -6.24 -27.64
C VAL A 49 5.04 -5.46 -26.68
N LEU A 50 3.94 -4.89 -27.15
CA LEU A 50 2.96 -4.19 -26.32
C LEU A 50 2.38 -5.13 -25.24
N LEU A 51 1.96 -6.33 -25.64
CA LEU A 51 1.37 -7.31 -24.73
C LEU A 51 2.39 -7.88 -23.74
N THR A 52 3.60 -8.23 -24.20
CA THR A 52 4.63 -8.80 -23.33
C THR A 52 5.19 -7.75 -22.38
N GLY A 53 5.46 -6.53 -22.85
CA GLY A 53 5.89 -5.40 -22.03
C GLY A 53 4.86 -5.06 -20.96
N GLY A 54 3.58 -4.95 -21.35
CA GLY A 54 2.48 -4.74 -20.40
C GLY A 54 2.37 -5.87 -19.38
N ALA A 55 2.44 -7.13 -19.81
CA ALA A 55 2.38 -8.29 -18.92
C ALA A 55 3.55 -8.33 -17.91
N VAL A 56 4.78 -8.02 -18.36
CA VAL A 56 5.95 -7.93 -17.48
C VAL A 56 5.71 -6.86 -16.42
N VAL A 57 5.29 -5.66 -16.80
CA VAL A 57 5.00 -4.58 -15.83
C VAL A 57 3.97 -5.04 -14.80
N LEU A 58 2.85 -5.64 -15.24
CA LEU A 58 1.79 -6.06 -14.33
C LEU A 58 2.23 -7.17 -13.38
N VAL A 59 2.89 -8.21 -13.89
CA VAL A 59 3.31 -9.36 -13.09
C VAL A 59 4.37 -8.96 -12.07
N PHE A 60 5.43 -8.28 -12.50
CA PHE A 60 6.53 -7.91 -11.60
C PHE A 60 6.08 -6.88 -10.56
N ASN A 61 5.24 -5.91 -10.93
CA ASN A 61 4.77 -4.92 -9.96
C ASN A 61 3.83 -5.55 -8.93
N THR A 62 2.94 -6.46 -9.37
CA THR A 62 2.08 -7.24 -8.45
C THR A 62 2.93 -8.11 -7.52
N ALA A 63 3.96 -8.80 -8.05
CA ALA A 63 4.87 -9.62 -7.25
C ALA A 63 5.67 -8.79 -6.23
N ALA A 64 6.14 -7.60 -6.60
CA ALA A 64 6.84 -6.69 -5.70
C ALA A 64 5.96 -6.25 -4.54
N ILE A 65 4.70 -5.88 -4.80
CA ILE A 65 3.73 -5.55 -3.74
C ILE A 65 3.44 -6.76 -2.87
N LEU A 66 3.26 -7.96 -3.44
CA LEU A 66 3.06 -9.18 -2.66
C LEU A 66 4.27 -9.49 -1.77
N ALA A 67 5.49 -9.31 -2.26
CA ALA A 67 6.71 -9.49 -1.48
C ALA A 67 6.80 -8.47 -0.34
N MET A 68 6.49 -7.20 -0.63
CA MET A 68 6.44 -6.12 0.37
C MET A 68 5.40 -6.42 1.45
N LEU A 69 4.19 -6.85 1.08
CA LEU A 69 3.14 -7.23 2.02
C LEU A 69 3.49 -8.48 2.83
N ARG A 70 4.18 -9.46 2.22
CA ARG A 70 4.64 -10.67 2.91
C ARG A 70 5.67 -10.33 3.98
N HIS A 71 6.65 -9.50 3.64
CA HIS A 71 7.68 -9.05 4.59
C HIS A 71 7.10 -8.14 5.68
N TYR A 72 6.14 -7.28 5.35
CA TYR A 72 5.42 -6.47 6.32
C TYR A 72 4.65 -7.27 7.37
N ARG A 73 4.21 -8.49 7.08
CA ARG A 73 3.56 -9.33 8.09
C ARG A 73 4.52 -9.81 9.17
N GLU A 74 5.81 -9.92 8.87
CA GLU A 74 6.85 -10.33 9.82
C GLU A 74 7.26 -9.17 10.75
N ASP A 75 7.29 -7.92 10.26
CA ASP A 75 7.76 -6.75 11.03
C ASP A 75 6.64 -5.87 11.64
N ARG A 76 5.37 -6.13 11.30
CA ARG A 76 4.21 -5.32 11.73
C ARG A 76 4.12 -5.16 13.25
N ASP A 77 4.27 -6.24 14.00
CA ASP A 77 3.94 -6.22 15.43
C ASP A 77 4.97 -5.39 16.23
N PHE A 78 6.21 -5.30 15.74
CA PHE A 78 7.25 -4.41 16.27
C PHE A 78 7.01 -2.95 15.89
N MET A 79 6.85 -2.66 14.59
CA MET A 79 6.69 -1.28 14.10
C MET A 79 5.48 -0.57 14.70
N TYR A 80 4.28 -1.15 14.57
CA TYR A 80 3.06 -0.48 15.06
C TYR A 80 2.93 -0.52 16.59
N GLY A 81 3.57 -1.50 17.25
CA GLY A 81 3.65 -1.54 18.71
C GLY A 81 4.47 -0.39 19.30
N LEU A 82 5.56 -0.01 18.65
CA LEU A 82 6.38 1.15 19.02
C LEU A 82 5.66 2.48 18.69
N ASP A 83 5.06 2.57 17.51
CA ASP A 83 4.42 3.79 17.03
C ASP A 83 3.22 4.21 17.91
N ILE A 84 2.42 3.23 18.37
CA ILE A 84 1.30 3.51 19.28
C ILE A 84 1.79 3.94 20.67
N LYS A 85 2.91 3.39 21.16
CA LYS A 85 3.51 3.82 22.45
C LYS A 85 3.93 5.30 22.39
N PHE A 86 4.54 5.73 21.28
CA PHE A 86 4.90 7.14 21.10
C PHE A 86 3.67 8.05 20.94
N LEU A 87 2.68 7.64 20.14
CA LEU A 87 1.41 8.37 20.00
C LEU A 87 0.69 8.56 21.34
N ASP A 88 0.64 7.51 22.16
CA ASP A 88 0.02 7.57 23.48
C ASP A 88 0.87 8.44 24.43
N ALA A 89 2.20 8.37 24.38
CA ALA A 89 3.08 9.26 25.15
C ALA A 89 2.87 10.74 24.79
N SER A 90 2.76 11.07 23.49
CA SER A 90 2.49 12.44 23.03
C SER A 90 1.12 12.94 23.49
N LYS A 91 0.08 12.10 23.45
CA LYS A 91 -1.27 12.45 23.94
C LYS A 91 -1.29 12.72 25.44
N HIS A 92 -0.56 11.94 26.24
CA HIS A 92 -0.43 12.20 27.68
C HIS A 92 0.32 13.51 27.95
N GLY A 93 1.39 13.78 27.20
CA GLY A 93 2.12 15.05 27.27
C GLY A 93 1.26 16.26 26.94
N GLN A 94 0.44 16.20 25.89
CA GLN A 94 -0.49 17.28 25.53
C GLN A 94 -1.55 17.53 26.61
N LYS A 95 -2.12 16.47 27.20
CA LYS A 95 -3.09 16.61 28.30
C LYS A 95 -2.44 17.24 29.54
N ALA A 96 -1.19 16.87 29.84
CA ALA A 96 -0.44 17.48 30.94
C ALA A 96 -0.19 18.96 30.67
N ALA A 97 0.31 19.32 29.48
CA ALA A 97 0.55 20.70 29.08
C ALA A 97 -0.72 21.56 29.14
N LYS A 98 -1.86 21.02 28.67
CA LYS A 98 -3.15 21.69 28.75
C LYS A 98 -3.60 21.95 30.19
N ARG A 99 -3.42 20.97 31.09
CA ARG A 99 -3.71 21.12 32.52
C ARG A 99 -2.84 22.17 33.22
N TRP A 100 -1.60 22.36 32.78
CA TRP A 100 -0.72 23.41 33.29
C TRP A 100 -1.14 24.80 32.81
N ALA A 101 -1.67 24.92 31.59
CA ALA A 101 -2.12 26.20 31.02
C ALA A 101 -3.47 26.68 31.60
N GLU A 102 -4.28 25.78 32.17
CA GLU A 102 -5.57 26.08 32.79
C GLU A 102 -5.46 26.40 34.31
N LYS A 103 -4.24 26.42 34.87
CA LYS A 103 -3.95 26.70 36.28
C LYS A 103 -3.31 28.08 36.44
#